data_AF-A0A0C5WJH5-F1
#
_entry.id   AF-A0A0C5WJH5-F1
#
_cell.length_a   1.000
_cell.length_b   1.000
_cell.length_c   1.000
_cell.angle_alpha   90.00
_cell.angle_beta   90.00
_cell.angle_gamma   90.00
#
_symmetry.space_group_name_H-M   'P 1'
#
loop_
_entity.id
_entity.type
_entity.pdbx_description
1 polymer ?
#
loop_
_entity_poly.entity_id
_entity_poly.type
_entity_poly.pdbx_seq_one_letter_code
_entity_poly.pdbx_strand_id
1 'polypeptide(L)'
;MPQSNALSHDAFWQFSYNHYFKADVEAACLALQTFHKGSVNLALLMIWLDAQAIGLSHAQLLQLEDSLQPTEGLLERYRHMRRALKPQLDSNGYEQLKDFELQMERQQQHDLIAALNQMPLRRVAEQEPAANLARYCHRLGAMALIDKLLAK
;
A
#
# COMPACT_ATOMS: atom_id res chain seq x y z
N MET A 1 1.85 -30.61 8.94
CA MET A 1 1.20 -29.68 7.99
C MET A 1 1.54 -28.28 8.47
N PRO A 2 2.31 -27.46 7.73
CA PRO A 2 2.47 -26.07 8.13
C PRO A 2 1.10 -25.40 7.98
N GLN A 3 0.59 -24.84 9.07
CA GLN A 3 -0.64 -24.07 9.06
C GLN A 3 -0.38 -22.80 8.26
N SER A 4 -0.83 -22.77 7.01
CA SER A 4 -0.89 -21.54 6.23
C SER A 4 -1.95 -20.64 6.87
N ASN A 5 -1.55 -19.80 7.81
CA ASN A 5 -2.44 -18.77 8.33
C ASN A 5 -2.59 -17.72 7.22
N ALA A 6 -3.63 -17.86 6.41
CA ALA A 6 -3.93 -16.91 5.35
C ALA A 6 -4.05 -15.50 5.94
N LEU A 7 -3.38 -14.55 5.31
CA LEU A 7 -3.46 -13.14 5.67
C LEU A 7 -4.86 -12.63 5.32
N SER A 8 -5.48 -11.89 6.24
CA SER A 8 -6.84 -11.37 6.08
C SER A 8 -6.82 -9.99 5.42
N HIS A 9 -7.66 -9.82 4.40
CA HIS A 9 -7.88 -8.52 3.76
C HIS A 9 -8.43 -7.49 4.75
N ASP A 10 -9.42 -7.86 5.57
CA ASP A 10 -9.98 -6.93 6.56
C ASP A 10 -8.95 -6.55 7.63
N ALA A 11 -8.07 -7.48 8.04
CA ALA A 11 -6.99 -7.17 8.97
C ALA A 11 -5.98 -6.18 8.36
N PHE A 12 -5.61 -6.38 7.09
CA PHE A 12 -4.75 -5.46 6.38
C PHE A 12 -5.40 -4.09 6.15
N TRP A 13 -6.69 -4.05 5.82
CA TRP A 13 -7.46 -2.82 5.65
C TRP A 13 -7.50 -2.00 6.95
N GLN A 14 -7.84 -2.64 8.07
CA GLN A 14 -7.87 -2.00 9.39
C GLN A 14 -6.48 -1.47 9.78
N PHE A 15 -5.43 -2.25 9.53
CA PHE A 15 -4.07 -1.80 9.76
C PHE A 15 -3.72 -0.58 8.90
N SER A 16 -3.95 -0.66 7.59
CA SER A 16 -3.63 0.39 6.63
C SER A 16 -4.33 1.70 6.97
N TYR A 17 -5.61 1.63 7.31
CA TYR A 17 -6.39 2.79 7.72
C TYR A 17 -5.80 3.43 8.98
N ASN A 18 -5.59 2.65 10.03
CA ASN A 18 -5.03 3.16 11.29
C ASN A 18 -3.61 3.71 11.13
N HIS A 19 -2.80 3.11 10.26
CA HIS A 19 -1.42 3.54 10.04
C HIS A 19 -1.36 4.81 9.18
N TYR A 20 -2.18 4.93 8.14
CA TYR A 20 -2.20 6.07 7.24
C TYR A 20 -2.52 7.40 7.95
N PHE A 21 -3.44 7.38 8.92
CA PHE A 21 -3.86 8.57 9.66
C PHE A 21 -2.92 8.96 10.82
N LYS A 22 -1.74 8.33 10.94
CA LYS A 22 -0.72 8.77 11.88
C LYS A 22 -0.07 10.07 11.40
N ALA A 23 0.47 10.83 12.35
CA ALA A 23 1.24 12.02 12.03
C ALA A 23 2.38 11.67 11.04
N ASP A 24 2.60 12.54 10.06
CA ASP A 24 3.57 12.41 8.97
C ASP A 24 3.38 11.28 7.95
N VAL A 25 2.66 10.20 8.28
CA VAL A 25 2.46 9.06 7.36
C VAL A 25 1.65 9.49 6.14
N GLU A 26 0.51 10.15 6.31
CA GLU A 26 -0.30 10.65 5.19
C GLU A 26 0.53 11.51 4.23
N ALA A 27 1.26 12.50 4.76
CA ALA A 27 2.09 13.37 3.95
C ALA A 27 3.21 12.62 3.22
N ALA A 28 3.82 11.62 3.86
CA ALA A 28 4.85 10.78 3.26
C ALA A 28 4.28 9.85 2.18
N CYS A 29 3.09 9.27 2.38
CA CYS A 29 2.38 8.49 1.37
C CYS A 29 2.05 9.34 0.14
N LEU A 30 1.55 10.56 0.34
CA LEU A 30 1.27 11.49 -0.76
C LEU A 30 2.54 11.90 -1.51
N ALA A 31 3.65 12.12 -0.80
CA ALA A 31 4.94 12.42 -1.40
C ALA A 31 5.49 11.22 -2.20
N LEU A 32 5.39 10.00 -1.65
CA LEU A 32 5.76 8.76 -2.31
C LEU A 32 4.99 8.59 -3.63
N GLN A 33 3.69 8.80 -3.61
CA GLN A 33 2.84 8.71 -4.78
C GLN A 33 3.19 9.77 -5.83
N THR A 34 3.33 11.02 -5.40
CA THR A 34 3.46 12.17 -6.33
C THR A 34 4.85 12.26 -6.95
N PHE A 35 5.90 12.09 -6.14
CA PHE A 35 7.28 12.34 -6.58
C PHE A 35 8.03 11.07 -6.97
N HIS A 36 7.62 9.92 -6.45
CA HIS A 36 8.30 8.64 -6.70
C HIS A 36 7.44 7.63 -7.48
N LYS A 37 6.19 8.01 -7.83
CA LYS A 37 5.22 7.13 -8.50
C LYS A 37 5.03 5.81 -7.76
N GLY A 38 5.16 5.83 -6.43
CA GLY A 38 4.99 4.66 -5.59
C GLY A 38 3.51 4.40 -5.29
N SER A 39 3.17 3.13 -5.14
CA SER A 39 1.84 2.71 -4.67
C SER A 39 1.78 2.83 -3.15
N VAL A 40 0.85 3.67 -2.67
CA VAL A 40 0.57 3.83 -1.23
C VAL A 40 0.11 2.50 -0.63
N ASN A 41 -0.77 1.78 -1.31
CA ASN A 41 -1.26 0.46 -0.86
C ASN A 41 -0.12 -0.55 -0.74
N LEU A 42 0.84 -0.55 -1.66
CA LEU A 42 2.00 -1.42 -1.58
C LEU A 42 2.94 -1.03 -0.43
N ALA A 43 3.19 0.27 -0.22
CA ALA A 43 3.99 0.73 0.91
C ALA A 43 3.37 0.34 2.27
N LEU A 44 2.06 0.52 2.43
CA LEU A 44 1.33 0.10 3.64
C LEU A 44 1.39 -1.42 3.83
N LEU A 45 1.34 -2.20 2.75
CA LEU A 45 1.55 -3.65 2.80
C LEU A 45 2.96 -3.99 3.29
N MET A 46 4.00 -3.33 2.78
CA MET A 46 5.37 -3.58 3.23
C MET A 46 5.53 -3.35 4.72
N ILE A 47 4.96 -2.25 5.24
CA ILE A 47 4.97 -1.93 6.67
C ILE A 47 4.25 -3.01 7.48
N TRP A 48 3.08 -3.44 7.00
CA TRP A 48 2.29 -4.47 7.66
C TRP A 48 3.00 -5.83 7.75
N LEU A 49 3.75 -6.20 6.71
CA LEU A 49 4.54 -7.43 6.69
C LEU A 49 5.80 -7.33 7.54
N ASP A 50 6.47 -6.17 7.52
CA ASP A 50 7.62 -5.90 8.39
C ASP A 50 7.23 -6.01 9.87
N ALA A 51 6.06 -5.48 10.26
CA ALA A 51 5.53 -5.59 11.63
C ALA A 51 5.23 -7.05 12.07
N GLN A 52 5.06 -7.97 11.12
CA GLN A 52 4.80 -9.39 11.36
C GLN A 52 6.04 -10.27 11.15
N ALA A 53 7.21 -9.65 10.91
CA ALA A 53 8.45 -10.32 10.54
C ALA A 53 8.28 -11.26 9.32
N ILE A 54 7.46 -10.88 8.34
CA ILE A 54 7.30 -11.61 7.08
C ILE A 54 8.19 -10.96 6.03
N GLY A 55 9.20 -11.69 5.54
CA GLY A 55 10.11 -11.18 4.51
C GLY A 55 9.64 -11.58 3.11
N LEU A 56 9.72 -10.64 2.17
CA LEU A 56 9.48 -10.91 0.75
C LEU A 56 10.80 -11.07 0.00
N SER A 57 10.88 -12.06 -0.88
CA SER A 57 11.91 -12.10 -1.91
C SER A 57 11.72 -10.98 -2.94
N HIS A 58 12.73 -10.73 -3.79
CA HIS A 58 12.59 -9.77 -4.88
C HIS A 58 11.50 -10.18 -5.88
N ALA A 59 11.41 -11.48 -6.21
CA ALA A 59 10.40 -11.99 -7.12
C ALA A 59 8.97 -11.80 -6.59
N GLN A 60 8.75 -12.03 -5.29
CA GLN A 60 7.44 -11.81 -4.67
C GLN A 60 7.03 -10.33 -4.68
N LEU A 61 7.98 -9.42 -4.44
CA LEU A 61 7.70 -7.98 -4.54
C LEU A 61 7.28 -7.59 -5.97
N LEU A 62 7.98 -8.07 -6.99
CA LEU A 62 7.61 -7.81 -8.38
C LEU A 62 6.22 -8.38 -8.72
N GLN A 63 5.91 -9.59 -8.24
CA GLN A 63 4.60 -10.20 -8.45
C GLN A 63 3.46 -9.38 -7.82
N LEU A 64 3.69 -8.78 -6.64
CA LEU A 64 2.72 -7.87 -6.02
C LEU A 64 2.55 -6.59 -6.83
N GLU A 65 3.63 -6.02 -7.38
CA GLU A 65 3.56 -4.85 -8.25
C GLU A 65 2.79 -5.14 -9.54
N ASP A 66 3.03 -6.29 -10.15
CA ASP A 66 2.31 -6.75 -11.33
C ASP A 66 0.81 -6.92 -11.05
N SER A 67 0.44 -7.37 -9.85
CA SER A 67 -0.97 -7.51 -9.45
C SER A 67 -1.73 -6.17 -9.39
N LEU A 68 -1.01 -5.06 -9.22
CA LEU A 68 -1.58 -3.72 -9.15
C LEU A 68 -1.70 -3.05 -10.53
N GLN A 69 -0.91 -3.46 -11.53
CA GLN A 69 -0.90 -2.84 -12.86
C GLN A 69 -2.29 -2.63 -13.48
N PRO A 70 -3.23 -3.60 -13.43
CA PRO A 70 -4.56 -3.42 -14.03
C PRO A 70 -5.36 -2.25 -13.41
N THR A 71 -5.22 -2.02 -12.11
CA THR A 71 -6.01 -1.04 -11.36
C THR A 71 -5.28 0.29 -11.19
N GLU A 72 -3.96 0.30 -11.19
CA GLU A 72 -3.15 1.49 -10.95
C GLU A 72 -3.38 2.57 -12.02
N GLY A 73 -3.36 2.19 -13.30
CA GLY A 73 -3.65 3.14 -14.39
C GLY A 73 -5.11 3.65 -14.38
N LEU A 74 -6.06 2.85 -13.90
CA LEU A 74 -7.45 3.30 -13.74
C LEU A 74 -7.56 4.31 -12.60
N LEU A 75 -6.92 4.03 -11.47
CA LEU A 75 -6.91 4.87 -10.28
C LEU A 75 -6.25 6.24 -10.56
N GLU A 76 -5.15 6.26 -11.33
CA GLU A 76 -4.52 7.51 -11.77
C GLU A 76 -5.47 8.36 -12.62
N ARG A 77 -6.10 7.77 -13.64
CA ARG A 77 -7.09 8.47 -14.49
C ARG A 77 -8.25 9.00 -13.65
N TYR A 78 -8.73 8.20 -12.70
CA TYR A 78 -9.78 8.61 -11.79
C TYR A 78 -9.37 9.79 -10.91
N ARG A 79 -8.17 9.76 -10.33
CA ARG A 79 -7.61 10.88 -9.53
C ARG A 79 -7.46 12.16 -10.36
N HIS A 80 -7.10 12.05 -11.64
CA HIS A 80 -7.09 13.19 -12.54
C HIS A 80 -8.49 13.75 -12.79
N MET A 81 -9.46 12.88 -13.10
CA MET A 81 -10.86 13.26 -13.28
C MET A 81 -11.44 13.94 -12.03
N ARG A 82 -11.27 13.34 -10.85
CA ARG A 82 -11.75 13.89 -9.57
C ARG A 82 -11.18 15.29 -9.30
N ARG A 83 -9.89 15.50 -9.56
CA ARG A 83 -9.25 16.82 -9.39
C ARG A 83 -9.81 17.87 -10.36
N ALA A 84 -10.10 17.48 -11.61
CA ALA A 84 -10.70 18.36 -12.60
C ALA A 84 -12.17 18.72 -12.29
N LEU A 85 -12.90 17.81 -11.64
CA LEU A 85 -14.29 18.02 -11.23
C LEU A 85 -14.44 18.78 -9.90
N LYS A 86 -13.41 18.81 -9.05
CA LYS A 86 -13.42 19.52 -7.75
C LYS A 86 -14.02 20.93 -7.80
N PRO A 87 -13.66 21.84 -8.74
CA PRO A 87 -14.23 23.19 -8.78
C PRO A 87 -15.70 23.24 -9.25
N GLN A 88 -16.24 22.14 -9.78
CA GLN A 88 -17.58 22.05 -10.38
C GLN A 88 -18.59 21.35 -9.46
N LEU A 89 -18.13 20.76 -8.36
CA LEU A 89 -18.96 19.96 -7.44
C LEU A 89 -19.14 20.68 -6.11
N ASP A 90 -20.28 20.43 -5.48
CA ASP A 90 -20.48 20.75 -4.08
C ASP A 90 -19.73 19.74 -3.19
N SER A 91 -19.69 20.00 -1.88
CA SER A 91 -18.99 19.14 -0.93
C SER A 91 -19.50 17.69 -0.96
N ASN A 92 -20.82 17.49 -1.11
CA ASN A 92 -21.41 16.15 -1.16
C ASN A 92 -20.97 15.39 -2.43
N GLY A 93 -21.08 16.01 -3.60
CA GLY A 93 -20.64 15.40 -4.85
C GLY A 93 -19.15 15.07 -4.85
N TYR A 94 -18.32 15.92 -4.25
CA TYR A 94 -16.88 15.66 -4.14
C TYR A 94 -16.54 14.52 -3.15
N GLU A 95 -17.25 14.42 -2.03
CA GLU A 95 -17.08 13.30 -1.09
C GLU A 95 -17.49 11.96 -1.72
N GLN A 96 -18.57 11.91 -2.52
CA GLN A 96 -18.93 10.70 -3.27
C GLN A 96 -17.80 10.22 -4.20
N LEU A 97 -17.08 11.17 -4.83
CA LEU A 97 -15.92 10.81 -5.65
C LEU A 97 -14.76 10.27 -4.80
N LYS A 98 -14.56 10.78 -3.58
CA LYS A 98 -13.55 10.24 -2.66
C LYS A 98 -13.93 8.85 -2.15
N ASP A 99 -15.20 8.62 -1.84
CA ASP A 99 -15.69 7.31 -1.39
C ASP A 99 -15.48 6.24 -2.47
N PHE A 100 -15.73 6.58 -3.73
CA PHE A 100 -15.45 5.66 -4.84
C PHE A 100 -13.94 5.42 -5.04
N GLU A 101 -13.09 6.44 -4.86
CA GLU A 101 -11.64 6.24 -4.84
C GLU A 101 -11.22 5.24 -3.75
N LEU A 102 -11.75 5.43 -2.54
CA LEU A 102 -11.47 4.56 -1.40
C LEU A 102 -11.92 3.11 -1.64
N GLN A 103 -13.05 2.90 -2.33
CA GLN A 103 -13.50 1.57 -2.74
C GLN A 103 -12.52 0.91 -3.71
N MET A 104 -11.99 1.65 -4.69
CA MET A 104 -10.98 1.12 -5.60
C MET A 104 -9.67 0.78 -4.87
N GLU A 105 -9.24 1.63 -3.93
CA GLU A 105 -8.06 1.36 -3.10
C GLU A 105 -8.26 0.11 -2.22
N ARG A 106 -9.47 -0.07 -1.66
CA ARG A 106 -9.82 -1.28 -0.91
C ARG A 106 -9.77 -2.53 -1.77
N GLN A 107 -10.19 -2.45 -3.04
CA GLN A 107 -10.07 -3.55 -3.99
C GLN A 107 -8.60 -3.86 -4.30
N GLN A 108 -7.75 -2.84 -4.49
CA GLN A 108 -6.30 -3.07 -4.66
C GLN A 108 -5.69 -3.82 -3.47
N GLN A 109 -6.06 -3.44 -2.24
CA GLN A 109 -5.59 -4.15 -1.05
C GLN A 109 -6.10 -5.60 -0.99
N HIS A 110 -7.33 -5.84 -1.46
CA HIS A 110 -7.85 -7.20 -1.58
C HIS A 110 -7.02 -8.04 -2.55
N ASP A 111 -6.72 -7.50 -3.73
CA ASP A 111 -5.95 -8.19 -4.77
C ASP A 111 -4.51 -8.46 -4.32
N LEU A 112 -3.89 -7.51 -3.59
CA LEU A 112 -2.60 -7.69 -2.96
C LEU A 112 -2.60 -8.87 -1.98
N ILE A 113 -3.58 -8.95 -1.09
CA ILE A 113 -3.69 -10.05 -0.12
C ILE A 113 -4.00 -11.38 -0.81
N ALA A 114 -4.85 -11.38 -1.84
CA ALA A 114 -5.13 -12.56 -2.64
C ALA A 114 -3.87 -13.10 -3.33
N ALA A 115 -3.06 -12.22 -3.93
CA ALA A 115 -1.79 -12.58 -4.54
C ALA A 115 -0.79 -13.09 -3.49
N LEU A 116 -0.68 -12.39 -2.36
CA LEU A 116 0.26 -12.72 -1.29
C LEU A 116 -0.04 -14.10 -0.67
N ASN A 117 -1.32 -14.45 -0.51
CA ASN A 117 -1.75 -15.75 0.01
C ASN A 117 -1.46 -16.93 -0.95
N GLN A 118 -1.12 -16.66 -2.21
CA GLN A 118 -0.68 -17.68 -3.17
C GLN A 118 0.83 -17.88 -3.17
N MET A 119 1.58 -17.06 -2.42
CA MET A 119 3.04 -17.11 -2.37
C MET A 119 3.54 -17.89 -1.15
N PRO A 120 4.71 -18.54 -1.23
CA PRO A 120 5.36 -19.13 -0.05
C PRO A 120 5.94 -18.03 0.83
N LEU A 121 5.21 -17.64 1.88
CA LEU A 121 5.65 -16.63 2.83
C LEU A 121 6.59 -17.23 3.88
N ARG A 122 7.69 -16.53 4.16
CA ARG A 122 8.66 -16.93 5.19
C ARG A 122 8.72 -15.87 6.28
N ARG A 123 8.62 -16.31 7.53
CA ARG A 123 8.99 -15.46 8.66
C ARG A 123 10.50 -15.37 8.77
N VAL A 124 11.01 -14.14 8.86
CA VAL A 124 12.43 -13.90 9.15
C VAL A 124 12.69 -14.12 10.64
N ALA A 125 13.93 -14.47 10.97
CA ALA A 125 14.34 -14.61 12.36
C ALA A 125 14.30 -13.23 13.04
N GLU A 126 14.09 -13.18 14.35
CA GLU A 126 14.05 -11.93 15.14
C GLU A 126 15.31 -11.06 14.97
N GLN A 127 16.41 -11.65 14.53
CA GLN A 127 17.72 -11.03 14.36
C GLN A 127 17.90 -10.38 12.97
N GLU A 128 17.01 -10.64 12.01
CA GLU A 128 17.07 -10.10 10.65
C GLU A 128 15.80 -9.29 10.36
N PRO A 129 15.90 -7.97 10.10
CA PRO A 129 14.73 -7.20 9.71
C PRO A 129 14.25 -7.63 8.32
N ALA A 130 12.93 -7.84 8.18
CA ALA A 130 12.32 -8.17 6.88
C ALA A 130 12.60 -7.09 5.82
N ALA A 131 12.72 -5.83 6.26
CA ALA A 131 13.20 -4.69 5.49
C ALA A 131 12.46 -4.49 4.15
N ASN A 132 11.20 -4.90 4.07
CA ASN A 132 10.41 -4.83 2.85
C ASN A 132 10.20 -3.38 2.43
N LEU A 133 9.83 -2.50 3.38
CA LEU A 133 9.62 -1.08 3.08
C LEU A 133 10.93 -0.44 2.61
N ALA A 134 12.03 -0.71 3.30
CA ALA A 134 13.33 -0.14 2.96
C ALA A 134 13.76 -0.54 1.54
N ARG A 135 13.58 -1.81 1.17
CA ARG A 135 13.88 -2.31 -0.18
C ARG A 135 12.97 -1.69 -1.24
N TYR A 136 11.69 -1.52 -0.93
CA TYR A 136 10.74 -0.86 -1.82
C TYR A 136 11.09 0.61 -2.05
N CYS A 137 11.30 1.38 -0.97
CA CYS A 137 11.70 2.78 -1.03
C CYS A 137 13.06 2.96 -1.72
N HIS A 138 14.03 2.07 -1.51
CA HIS A 138 15.31 2.11 -2.21
C HIS A 138 15.12 2.02 -3.73
N ARG A 139 14.29 1.08 -4.20
CA ARG A 139 14.01 0.89 -5.62
C ARG A 139 13.35 2.12 -6.27
N LEU A 140 12.52 2.83 -5.51
CA LEU A 140 11.86 4.05 -5.95
C LEU A 140 12.68 5.34 -5.76
N GLY A 141 13.88 5.25 -5.17
CA GLY A 141 14.67 6.43 -4.80
C GLY A 141 14.00 7.27 -3.69
N ALA A 142 13.15 6.65 -2.86
CA ALA A 142 12.31 7.27 -1.84
C ALA A 142 12.82 7.03 -0.41
N MET A 143 14.10 6.71 -0.23
CA MET A 143 14.68 6.36 1.08
C MET A 143 14.47 7.45 2.15
N ALA A 144 14.46 8.72 1.76
CA ALA A 144 14.24 9.85 2.66
C ALA A 144 12.82 9.89 3.29
N LEU A 145 11.88 9.08 2.78
CA LEU A 145 10.51 9.01 3.29
C LEU A 145 10.33 7.93 4.37
N ILE A 146 11.27 7.00 4.54
CA ILE A 146 11.10 5.81 5.41
C ILE A 146 10.76 6.20 6.84
N ASP A 147 11.51 7.13 7.44
CA ASP A 147 11.29 7.51 8.85
C ASP A 147 9.88 8.08 9.08
N LYS A 148 9.37 8.84 8.10
CA LYS A 148 8.02 9.40 8.13
C LYS A 148 6.95 8.34 7.88
N LEU A 149 7.22 7.41 6.96
CA LEU A 149 6.34 6.26 6.67
C LEU A 149 6.26 5.29 7.85
N LEU A 150 7.24 5.26 8.75
CA LEU A 150 7.27 4.40 9.94
C LEU A 150 6.87 5.14 11.23
N ALA A 151 6.35 6.37 11.14
CA ALA A 151 5.97 7.15 12.30
C ALA A 151 4.95 6.40 13.18
N LYS A 152 5.08 6.59 14.50
CA LYS A 152 4.30 5.86 15.51
C LYS A 152 3.06 6.59 15.95
#